data_AF-A0A6A6ZS44-F1
#
_entry.id   AF-A0A6A6ZS44-F1
#
_cell.length_a   1.000
_cell.length_b   1.000
_cell.length_c   1.000
_cell.angle_alpha   90.00
_cell.angle_beta   90.00
_cell.angle_gamma   90.00
#
_symmetry.space_group_name_H-M   'P 1'
#
loop_
_entity.id
_entity.type
_entity.pdbx_description
1 polymer ?
#
loop_
_entity_poly.entity_id
_entity_poly.type
_entity_poly.pdbx_seq_one_letter_code
_entity_poly.pdbx_strand_id
1 'polypeptide(L)'
;MAQHELSERKDMVFDATHLNIPIDLNNPPPSASMSFLKIQQQVKTTWDAFEVVENSLVRLDDNVHAEVLNYISSHRSATKAQLQVQRARLTVQLHEPRIVQAEGACRELERTARLLEEAARKELTTVEARAALEIDVPVIRNCLATTREIIGVAEAQLNGARVIYNRSELS
;
A
#
# COMPACT_ATOMS: atom_id res chain seq x y z
N MET A 1 -49.96 -6.06 38.68
CA MET A 1 -48.76 -5.47 39.29
C MET A 1 -47.55 -6.12 38.65
N ALA A 2 -46.87 -5.40 37.76
CA ALA A 2 -45.55 -5.75 37.24
C ALA A 2 -44.89 -4.45 36.72
N GLN A 3 -44.71 -3.50 37.64
CA GLN A 3 -43.79 -2.39 37.48
C GLN A 3 -42.61 -2.70 38.40
N HIS A 4 -41.52 -3.19 37.82
CA HIS A 4 -40.13 -3.02 38.28
C HIS A 4 -39.27 -4.06 37.59
N GLU A 5 -38.68 -3.69 36.46
CA GLU A 5 -37.42 -4.27 35.96
C GLU A 5 -36.86 -3.32 34.88
N LEU A 6 -36.81 -2.04 35.24
CA LEU A 6 -36.03 -1.00 34.55
C LEU A 6 -34.99 -0.54 35.58
N SER A 7 -33.98 -1.37 35.82
CA SER A 7 -32.85 -0.99 36.67
C SER A 7 -31.61 -1.73 36.20
N GLU A 8 -30.59 -0.95 35.84
CA GLU A 8 -29.19 -1.34 35.67
C GLU A 8 -28.81 -2.07 34.36
N ARG A 9 -29.00 -1.41 33.21
CA ARG A 9 -27.96 -1.50 32.17
C ARG A 9 -26.82 -0.56 32.58
N LYS A 10 -25.93 -1.03 33.44
CA LYS A 10 -24.63 -0.40 33.70
C LYS A 10 -23.89 -0.25 32.38
N ASP A 11 -23.61 1.00 32.01
CA ASP A 11 -22.54 1.49 31.15
C ASP A 11 -21.79 0.40 30.36
N MET A 12 -22.34 0.02 29.20
CA MET A 12 -21.58 -0.72 28.20
C MET A 12 -20.61 0.26 27.55
N VAL A 13 -19.43 0.39 28.14
CA VAL A 13 -18.26 1.01 27.49
C VAL A 13 -17.89 0.10 26.32
N PHE A 14 -18.11 0.57 25.10
CA PHE A 14 -17.67 -0.13 23.91
C PHE A 14 -16.18 0.14 23.73
N ASP A 15 -15.35 -0.79 24.17
CA ASP A 15 -13.90 -0.69 24.08
C ASP A 15 -13.45 -1.35 22.78
N ALA A 16 -13.11 -0.55 21.77
CA ALA A 16 -12.37 -1.08 20.62
C ALA A 16 -10.96 -1.40 21.13
N THR A 17 -10.67 -2.67 21.42
CA THR A 17 -9.48 -3.14 22.19
C THR A 17 -8.09 -2.69 21.70
N HIS A 18 -8.02 -2.00 20.56
CA HIS A 18 -6.82 -1.47 19.90
C HIS A 18 -6.76 0.07 19.92
N LEU A 19 -7.84 0.73 20.34
CA LEU A 19 -7.99 2.17 20.50
C LEU A 19 -8.46 2.41 21.93
N ASN A 20 -7.59 2.90 22.82
CA ASN A 20 -7.98 3.38 24.14
C ASN A 20 -8.79 4.69 24.00
N ILE A 21 -9.97 4.60 23.38
CA ILE A 21 -10.91 5.70 23.21
C ILE A 21 -12.05 5.43 24.19
N PRO A 22 -11.99 5.98 25.42
CA PRO A 22 -13.15 5.94 26.30
C PRO A 22 -14.29 6.72 25.65
N ILE A 23 -15.35 6.03 25.24
CA ILE A 23 -16.58 6.64 24.75
C ILE A 23 -17.51 6.81 25.95
N ASP A 24 -17.62 8.03 26.46
CA ASP A 24 -18.65 8.39 27.43
C ASP A 24 -20.00 8.53 26.71
N LEU A 25 -20.94 7.64 27.01
CA LEU A 25 -22.29 7.66 26.43
C LEU A 25 -23.11 8.86 26.87
N ASN A 26 -22.79 9.48 28.01
CA ASN A 26 -23.48 10.65 28.53
C ASN A 26 -22.89 11.96 28.02
N ASN A 27 -21.70 11.92 27.42
CA ASN A 27 -21.03 13.05 26.78
C ASN A 27 -20.29 12.57 25.53
N PRO A 28 -21.02 12.24 24.45
CA PRO A 28 -20.41 11.65 23.27
C PRO A 28 -19.43 12.63 22.61
N PRO A 29 -18.33 12.12 22.04
CA PRO A 29 -17.40 12.95 21.27
C PRO A 29 -18.12 13.62 20.08
N PRO A 30 -17.71 14.84 19.71
CA PRO A 30 -18.30 15.54 18.58
C PRO A 30 -18.07 14.76 17.28
N SER A 31 -19.01 14.87 16.35
CA SER A 31 -18.87 14.31 15.01
C SER A 31 -17.73 14.99 14.24
N ALA A 32 -16.98 14.22 13.46
CA ALA A 32 -15.97 14.76 12.56
C ALA A 32 -16.56 15.73 11.51
N SER A 33 -15.76 16.70 11.10
CA SER A 33 -16.18 17.66 10.09
C SER A 33 -16.32 17.01 8.71
N MET A 34 -17.21 17.56 7.87
CA MET A 34 -17.34 17.12 6.47
C MET A 34 -16.04 17.27 5.67
N SER A 35 -15.20 18.26 5.99
CA SER A 35 -13.88 18.41 5.38
C SER A 35 -12.95 17.25 5.74
N PHE A 36 -12.92 16.85 7.00
CA PHE A 36 -12.11 15.73 7.46
C PHE A 36 -12.57 14.41 6.81
N LEU A 37 -13.89 14.16 6.80
CA LEU A 37 -14.45 12.96 6.16
C LEU A 37 -14.12 12.88 4.66
N LYS A 38 -14.09 14.03 3.95
CA LYS A 38 -13.66 14.07 2.55
C LYS A 38 -12.18 13.69 2.38
N ILE A 39 -11.32 14.13 3.30
CA ILE A 39 -9.89 13.76 3.29
C ILE A 39 -9.73 12.25 3.56
N GLN A 40 -10.45 11.70 4.54
CA GLN A 40 -10.46 10.25 4.78
C GLN A 40 -10.90 9.47 3.54
N GLN A 41 -11.97 9.90 2.88
CA GLN A 41 -12.43 9.25 1.65
C GLN A 41 -11.39 9.36 0.52
N GLN A 42 -10.69 10.49 0.40
CA GLN A 42 -9.61 10.65 -0.56
C GLN A 42 -8.46 9.67 -0.27
N VAL A 43 -8.03 9.57 1.00
CA VAL A 43 -6.96 8.66 1.42
C VAL A 43 -7.35 7.22 1.14
N LYS A 44 -8.60 6.83 1.41
CA LYS A 44 -9.11 5.49 1.08
C LYS A 44 -9.01 5.19 -0.41
N THR A 45 -9.47 6.10 -1.27
CA THR A 45 -9.36 5.92 -2.73
C THR A 45 -7.89 5.79 -3.16
N THR A 46 -7.00 6.57 -2.58
CA THR A 46 -5.56 6.49 -2.87
C THR A 46 -4.94 5.19 -2.37
N TRP A 47 -5.36 4.70 -1.20
CA TRP A 47 -4.97 3.41 -0.66
C TRP A 47 -5.37 2.27 -1.57
N ASP A 48 -6.64 2.22 -2.00
CA ASP A 48 -7.14 1.17 -2.89
C ASP A 48 -6.35 1.15 -4.22
N ALA A 49 -6.03 2.33 -4.77
CA ALA A 49 -5.19 2.45 -5.96
C ALA A 49 -3.75 1.97 -5.72
N PHE A 50 -3.19 2.27 -4.55
CA PHE A 50 -1.86 1.83 -4.14
C PHE A 50 -1.80 0.30 -3.97
N GLU A 51 -2.78 -0.33 -3.33
CA GLU A 51 -2.81 -1.79 -3.14
C GLU A 51 -2.80 -2.54 -4.48
N VAL A 52 -3.50 -2.04 -5.50
CA VAL A 52 -3.48 -2.63 -6.84
C VAL A 52 -2.06 -2.61 -7.42
N VAL A 53 -1.32 -1.52 -7.21
CA VAL A 53 0.05 -1.37 -7.72
C VAL A 53 1.03 -2.21 -6.91
N GLU A 54 0.92 -2.20 -5.58
CA GLU A 54 1.75 -3.01 -4.68
C GLU A 54 1.63 -4.50 -5.02
N ASN A 55 0.41 -5.01 -5.17
CA ASN A 55 0.17 -6.40 -5.55
C ASN A 55 0.79 -6.78 -6.90
N SER A 56 0.95 -5.81 -7.80
CA SER A 56 1.60 -6.03 -9.09
C SER A 56 3.13 -6.16 -9.00
N LEU A 57 3.76 -5.55 -7.99
CA LEU A 57 5.21 -5.66 -7.77
C LEU A 57 5.61 -7.06 -7.32
N VAL A 58 4.83 -7.67 -6.44
CA VAL A 58 5.11 -9.00 -5.86
C VAL A 58 5.24 -10.07 -6.96
N ARG A 59 4.54 -9.89 -8.08
CA ARG A 59 4.49 -10.85 -9.20
C ARG A 59 5.50 -10.58 -10.32
N LEU A 60 6.39 -9.60 -10.16
CA LEU A 60 7.28 -9.17 -11.24
C LEU A 60 8.22 -10.28 -11.74
N ASP A 61 8.92 -10.98 -10.84
CA ASP A 61 9.84 -12.04 -11.26
C ASP A 61 9.09 -13.27 -11.80
N ASP A 62 7.91 -13.58 -11.26
CA ASP A 62 7.03 -14.64 -11.78
C ASP A 62 6.61 -14.35 -13.23
N ASN A 63 6.26 -13.09 -13.53
CA ASN A 63 5.93 -12.66 -14.89
C ASN A 63 7.13 -12.79 -15.84
N VAL A 64 8.32 -12.37 -15.40
CA VAL A 64 9.55 -12.56 -16.17
C VAL A 64 9.80 -14.04 -16.42
N HIS A 65 9.64 -14.89 -15.40
CA HIS A 65 9.86 -16.31 -15.51
C HIS A 65 8.89 -16.97 -16.50
N ALA A 66 7.61 -16.63 -16.44
CA ALA A 66 6.60 -17.12 -17.37
C ALA A 66 6.94 -16.75 -18.82
N GLU A 67 7.34 -15.51 -19.09
CA GLU A 67 7.73 -15.06 -20.44
C GLU A 67 9.02 -15.73 -20.93
N VAL A 68 9.97 -16.00 -20.04
CA VAL A 68 11.18 -16.79 -20.39
C VAL A 68 10.81 -18.22 -20.77
N LEU A 69 9.88 -18.87 -20.05
CA LEU A 69 9.40 -20.21 -20.39
C LEU A 69 8.70 -20.22 -21.76
N ASN A 70 7.88 -19.21 -22.06
CA ASN A 70 7.27 -19.03 -23.37
C ASN A 70 8.34 -18.91 -24.46
N TYR A 71 9.39 -18.12 -24.22
CA TYR A 71 10.50 -17.99 -25.15
C TYR A 71 11.23 -19.31 -25.40
N ILE A 72 11.54 -20.07 -24.34
CA ILE A 72 12.22 -21.38 -24.42
C ILE A 72 11.38 -22.36 -25.26
N SER A 73 10.06 -22.39 -25.04
CA SER A 73 9.16 -23.28 -25.78
C SER A 73 9.19 -23.03 -27.29
N SER A 74 9.34 -21.76 -27.69
CA SER A 74 9.41 -21.31 -29.09
C SER A 74 10.82 -21.37 -29.68
N HIS A 75 11.87 -21.39 -28.85
CA HIS A 75 13.27 -21.38 -29.27
C HIS A 75 14.04 -22.54 -28.60
N ARG A 76 13.68 -23.77 -28.95
CA ARG A 76 14.20 -25.00 -28.30
C ARG A 76 15.73 -25.18 -28.38
N SER A 77 16.39 -24.48 -29.31
CA SER A 77 17.85 -24.49 -29.48
C SER A 77 18.54 -23.23 -28.94
N ALA A 78 17.83 -22.39 -28.17
CA ALA A 78 18.42 -21.19 -27.60
C ALA A 78 19.58 -21.54 -26.66
N THR A 79 20.72 -20.87 -26.84
CA THR A 79 21.88 -21.06 -25.98
C THR A 79 21.66 -20.40 -24.62
N LYS A 80 22.44 -20.81 -23.62
CA LYS A 80 22.41 -20.19 -22.29
C LYS A 80 22.62 -18.66 -22.36
N ALA A 81 23.52 -18.19 -23.22
CA ALA A 81 23.77 -16.76 -23.40
C ALA A 81 22.54 -16.04 -23.98
N GLN A 82 21.89 -16.63 -24.99
CA GLN A 82 20.65 -16.08 -25.56
C GLN A 82 19.52 -16.02 -24.54
N LEU A 83 19.38 -17.05 -23.69
CA LEU A 83 18.37 -17.06 -22.61
C LEU A 83 18.66 -16.01 -21.54
N GLN A 84 19.93 -15.78 -21.19
CA GLN A 84 20.32 -14.72 -20.25
C GLN A 84 20.01 -13.32 -20.80
N VAL A 85 20.33 -13.07 -22.06
CA VAL A 85 19.99 -11.80 -22.73
C VAL A 85 18.48 -11.61 -22.82
N GLN A 86 17.73 -12.66 -23.18
CA GLN A 86 16.28 -12.57 -23.27
C GLN A 86 15.62 -12.35 -21.91
N ARG A 87 16.08 -13.02 -20.84
CA ARG A 87 15.60 -12.75 -19.48
C ARG A 87 15.89 -11.30 -19.10
N ALA A 88 17.09 -10.81 -19.36
CA ALA A 88 17.47 -9.42 -19.08
C ALA A 88 16.57 -8.42 -19.83
N ARG A 89 16.30 -8.66 -21.12
CA ARG A 89 15.37 -7.85 -21.91
C ARG A 89 13.97 -7.82 -21.32
N LEU A 90 13.42 -8.98 -20.95
CA LEU A 90 12.09 -9.10 -20.34
C LEU A 90 12.03 -8.40 -18.97
N THR A 91 13.06 -8.57 -18.14
CA THR A 91 13.18 -7.84 -16.87
C THR A 91 13.15 -6.33 -17.10
N VAL A 92 13.91 -5.81 -18.08
CA VAL A 92 13.87 -4.37 -18.40
C VAL A 92 12.46 -3.94 -18.81
N GLN A 93 11.83 -4.68 -19.72
CA GLN A 93 10.50 -4.35 -20.25
C GLN A 93 9.39 -4.40 -19.19
N LEU A 94 9.47 -5.33 -18.23
CA LEU A 94 8.41 -5.56 -17.25
C LEU A 94 8.63 -4.78 -15.94
N HIS A 95 9.87 -4.72 -15.44
CA HIS A 95 10.15 -4.08 -14.16
C HIS A 95 10.09 -2.54 -14.26
N GLU A 96 10.67 -1.94 -15.29
CA GLU A 96 10.79 -0.48 -15.40
C GLU A 96 9.45 0.28 -15.30
N PRO A 97 8.43 -0.01 -16.12
CA PRO A 97 7.15 0.70 -16.02
C PRO A 97 6.45 0.46 -14.68
N ARG A 98 6.63 -0.73 -14.07
CA ARG A 98 5.98 -1.11 -12.81
C ARG A 98 6.62 -0.42 -11.61
N ILE A 99 7.95 -0.30 -11.61
CA ILE A 99 8.69 0.47 -10.60
C ILE A 99 8.23 1.93 -10.64
N VAL A 100 8.22 2.56 -11.82
CA VAL A 100 7.78 3.97 -11.97
C VAL A 100 6.35 4.18 -11.48
N GLN A 101 5.44 3.25 -11.81
CA GLN A 101 4.06 3.30 -11.34
C GLN A 101 3.97 3.18 -9.81
N ALA A 102 4.71 2.25 -9.22
CA ALA A 102 4.73 2.03 -7.78
C ALA A 102 5.31 3.19 -7.00
N GLU A 103 6.41 3.79 -7.47
CA GLU A 103 6.93 5.00 -6.86
C GLU A 103 5.92 6.16 -6.92
N GLY A 104 5.21 6.30 -8.05
CA GLY A 104 4.14 7.27 -8.21
C GLY A 104 3.03 7.06 -7.18
N ALA A 105 2.56 5.83 -7.02
CA ALA A 105 1.56 5.46 -6.02
C ALA A 105 2.05 5.72 -4.59
N CYS A 106 3.31 5.37 -4.27
CA CYS A 106 3.90 5.64 -2.95
C CYS A 106 3.92 7.14 -2.64
N ARG A 107 4.33 7.99 -3.59
CA ARG A 107 4.38 9.45 -3.43
C ARG A 107 2.99 10.03 -3.19
N GLU A 108 2.00 9.55 -3.95
CA GLU A 108 0.63 10.03 -3.83
C GLU A 108 -0.01 9.60 -2.50
N LEU A 109 0.17 8.34 -2.09
CA LEU A 109 -0.33 7.84 -0.80
C LEU A 109 0.33 8.56 0.37
N GLU A 110 1.64 8.78 0.32
CA GLU A 110 2.36 9.55 1.35
C GLU A 110 1.81 10.97 1.45
N ARG A 111 1.55 11.63 0.32
CA ARG A 111 0.96 12.98 0.30
C ARG A 111 -0.41 12.99 0.96
N THR A 112 -1.29 12.07 0.60
CA THR A 112 -2.64 12.01 1.20
C THR A 112 -2.61 11.63 2.68
N ALA A 113 -1.68 10.76 3.10
CA ALA A 113 -1.50 10.40 4.50
C ALA A 113 -1.05 11.59 5.36
N ARG A 114 -0.17 12.46 4.83
CA ARG A 114 0.21 13.71 5.50
C ARG A 114 -0.99 14.65 5.65
N LEU A 115 -1.81 14.79 4.60
CA LEU A 115 -3.03 15.60 4.68
C LEU A 115 -4.02 15.06 5.72
N LEU A 116 -4.17 13.73 5.81
CA LEU A 116 -4.98 13.08 6.83
C LEU A 116 -4.46 13.38 8.24
N GLU A 117 -3.16 13.23 8.45
CA GLU A 117 -2.52 13.50 9.74
C GLU A 117 -2.71 14.97 10.17
N GLU A 118 -2.47 15.92 9.25
CA GLU A 118 -2.67 17.34 9.52
C GLU A 118 -4.13 17.69 9.82
N ALA A 119 -5.08 17.08 9.11
CA ALA A 119 -6.50 17.29 9.34
C ALA A 119 -6.94 16.67 10.68
N ALA A 120 -6.49 15.46 10.98
CA ALA A 120 -6.80 14.78 12.24
C ALA A 120 -6.27 15.56 13.46
N ARG A 121 -5.07 16.14 13.36
CA ARG A 121 -4.51 16.99 14.44
C ARG A 121 -5.35 18.24 14.74
N LYS A 122 -6.19 18.71 13.80
CA LYS A 122 -7.10 19.86 14.00
C LYS A 122 -8.41 19.46 14.67
N GLU A 123 -8.73 18.16 14.72
CA GLU A 123 -10.01 17.63 15.21
C GLU A 123 -9.81 16.53 16.27
N LEU A 124 -8.76 16.62 17.11
CA LEU A 124 -8.38 15.59 18.10
C LEU A 124 -9.48 15.17 19.09
N THR A 125 -10.55 15.94 19.23
CA THR A 125 -11.69 15.62 20.08
C THR A 125 -12.64 14.61 19.45
N THR A 126 -12.55 14.37 18.14
CA THR A 126 -13.39 13.41 17.41
C THR A 126 -12.75 12.02 17.45
N VAL A 127 -13.58 10.98 17.37
CA VAL A 127 -13.12 9.58 17.40
C VAL A 127 -12.35 9.27 16.12
N GLU A 128 -12.84 9.76 14.98
CA GLU A 128 -12.30 9.49 13.66
C GLU A 128 -10.90 10.12 13.49
N ALA A 129 -10.68 11.33 14.00
CA ALA A 129 -9.36 11.95 13.98
C ALA A 129 -8.35 11.18 14.84
N ARG A 130 -8.76 10.72 16.02
CA ARG A 130 -7.90 9.91 16.88
C ARG A 130 -7.56 8.57 16.24
N ALA A 131 -8.55 7.88 15.69
CA ALA A 131 -8.34 6.63 14.95
C ALA A 131 -7.39 6.82 13.76
N ALA A 132 -7.53 7.92 13.01
CA ALA A 132 -6.64 8.22 11.91
C ALA A 132 -5.17 8.39 12.34
N LEU A 133 -4.92 9.02 13.49
CA LEU A 133 -3.56 9.22 14.00
C LEU A 133 -2.96 7.98 14.66
N GLU A 134 -3.77 7.21 15.39
CA GLU A 134 -3.33 6.05 16.15
C GLU A 134 -3.23 4.78 15.29
N ILE A 135 -4.04 4.66 14.22
CA ILE A 135 -4.09 3.49 13.35
C ILE A 135 -3.73 3.83 11.91
N ASP A 136 -4.56 4.63 11.23
CA ASP A 136 -4.50 4.70 9.76
C ASP A 136 -3.15 5.23 9.28
N VAL A 137 -2.68 6.35 9.84
CA VAL A 137 -1.40 6.97 9.47
C VAL A 137 -0.20 6.03 9.76
N PRO A 138 -0.08 5.42 10.95
CA PRO A 138 0.95 4.40 11.20
C PRO A 138 0.91 3.21 10.24
N VAL A 139 -0.27 2.64 9.97
CA VAL A 139 -0.43 1.52 9.03
C VAL A 139 0.05 1.92 7.64
N ILE A 140 -0.41 3.08 7.15
CA ILE A 140 -0.01 3.59 5.84
C ILE A 140 1.52 3.78 5.75
N ARG A 141 2.13 4.37 6.78
CA ARG A 141 3.59 4.58 6.81
C ARG A 141 4.38 3.27 6.80
N ASN A 142 3.92 2.26 7.54
CA ASN A 142 4.56 0.94 7.57
C ASN A 142 4.49 0.27 6.19
N CYS A 143 3.30 0.29 5.56
CA CYS A 143 3.15 -0.26 4.21
C CYS A 143 4.02 0.48 3.19
N LEU A 144 4.04 1.82 3.20
CA LEU A 144 4.93 2.61 2.36
C LEU A 144 6.41 2.24 2.53
N ALA A 145 6.85 1.97 3.77
CA ALA A 145 8.22 1.54 4.03
C ALA A 145 8.51 0.17 3.40
N THR A 146 7.64 -0.81 3.62
CA THR A 146 7.77 -2.15 3.03
C THR A 146 7.75 -2.12 1.50
N THR A 147 6.82 -1.40 0.89
CA THR A 147 6.75 -1.30 -0.57
C THR A 147 7.99 -0.63 -1.16
N ARG A 148 8.59 0.35 -0.48
CA ARG A 148 9.86 0.96 -0.91
C ARG A 148 11.03 -0.02 -0.88
N GLU A 149 11.08 -0.91 0.10
CA GLU A 149 12.09 -1.98 0.12
C GLU A 149 11.90 -2.93 -1.08
N ILE A 150 10.66 -3.31 -1.39
CA ILE A 150 10.32 -4.13 -2.56
C ILE A 150 10.76 -3.43 -3.86
N ILE A 151 10.47 -2.13 -3.99
CA ILE A 151 10.92 -1.31 -5.12
C ILE A 151 12.45 -1.35 -5.23
N GLY A 152 13.18 -1.15 -4.13
CA GLY A 152 14.65 -1.19 -4.13
C GLY A 152 15.23 -2.52 -4.61
N VAL A 153 14.59 -3.65 -4.25
CA VAL A 153 14.97 -4.97 -4.77
C VAL A 153 14.71 -5.07 -6.28
N ALA A 154 13.54 -4.61 -6.74
CA ALA A 154 13.19 -4.63 -8.16
C ALA A 154 14.13 -3.72 -8.99
N GLU A 155 14.54 -2.58 -8.47
CA GLU A 155 15.51 -1.68 -9.09
C GLU A 155 16.89 -2.33 -9.21
N ALA A 156 17.35 -3.03 -8.17
CA ALA A 156 18.61 -3.77 -8.22
C ALA A 156 18.59 -4.84 -9.32
N GLN A 157 17.47 -5.56 -9.45
CA GLN A 157 17.27 -6.55 -10.53
C GLN A 157 17.26 -5.89 -11.91
N LEU A 158 16.54 -4.76 -12.06
CA LEU A 158 16.49 -3.98 -13.29
C LEU A 158 17.89 -3.49 -13.71
N ASN A 159 18.67 -2.96 -12.77
CA ASN A 159 20.03 -2.49 -13.05
C ASN A 159 20.96 -3.63 -13.46
N GLY A 160 20.88 -4.79 -12.78
CA GLY A 160 21.60 -6.00 -13.19
C GLY A 160 21.24 -6.45 -14.61
N ALA A 161 19.95 -6.43 -14.94
CA ALA A 161 19.45 -6.77 -16.28
C ALA A 161 19.94 -5.79 -17.35
N ARG A 162 19.92 -4.48 -17.09
CA ARG A 162 20.43 -3.45 -18.02
C ARG A 162 21.91 -3.66 -18.38
N VAL A 163 22.73 -4.04 -17.41
CA VAL A 163 24.16 -4.33 -17.66
C VAL A 163 24.31 -5.51 -18.62
N ILE A 164 23.53 -6.58 -18.45
CA ILE A 164 23.56 -7.75 -19.33
C ILE A 164 23.07 -7.38 -20.73
N TYR A 165 21.93 -6.69 -20.81
CA TYR A 165 21.29 -6.31 -22.06
C TYR A 165 22.20 -5.38 -22.90
N ASN A 166 22.73 -4.31 -22.31
CA ASN A 166 23.58 -3.35 -23.02
C ASN A 166 24.90 -3.96 -23.50
N ARG A 167 25.48 -4.92 -22.77
CA ARG A 167 26.67 -5.65 -23.22
C ARG A 167 26.39 -6.50 -24.45
N SER A 168 25.18 -7.05 -24.57
CA SER A 168 24.79 -7.87 -25.72
C SER A 168 24.51 -7.07 -26.99
N GLU A 169 24.11 -5.79 -26.87
CA GLU A 169 23.93 -4.92 -28.05
C GLU A 169 25.26 -4.40 -28.63
N LEU A 170 26.35 -4.49 -27.87
CA LEU A 170 27.70 -4.06 -28.27
C LEU A 170 28.58 -5.21 -28.81
N SER A 171 28.07 -6.45 -28.80
CA SER A 171 28.80 -7.67 -29.20
C SER A 171 28.30 -8.19 -30.54
#